data_AF-A0A1F2U9D3-F1
#
_entry.id   AF-A0A1F2U9D3-F1
#
_cell.length_a   1.000
_cell.length_b   1.000
_cell.length_c   1.000
_cell.angle_alpha   90.00
_cell.angle_beta   90.00
_cell.angle_gamma   90.00
#
_symmetry.space_group_name_H-M   'P 1'
#
loop_
_entity.id
_entity.type
_entity.pdbx_description
1 polymer ?
#
loop_
_entity_poly.entity_id
_entity_poly.type
_entity_poly.pdbx_seq_one_letter_code
_entity_poly.pdbx_strand_id
1 'polypeptide(L)'
;MNILIQYEGCVVALGSRVYNFLVVDALGVSRQFTVKVSTESFSSSSLKFQDGPPISFERVKHALDAETQAMPATAHLHIGEGDIQEYLGRHYPRKRA
;
A
#
# COMPACT_ATOMS: atom_id res chain seq x y z
N MET A 1 5.82 -7.98 16.60
CA MET A 1 6.85 -8.49 15.68
C MET A 1 7.63 -7.31 15.14
N ASN A 2 8.96 -7.35 15.12
CA ASN A 2 9.74 -6.30 14.49
C ASN A 2 9.86 -6.66 13.00
N ILE A 3 9.12 -5.94 12.15
CA ILE A 3 9.11 -6.15 10.71
C ILE A 3 9.63 -4.86 10.07
N LEU A 4 10.67 -4.98 9.24
CA LEU A 4 11.15 -3.89 8.42
C LEU A 4 10.39 -3.89 7.10
N ILE A 5 9.80 -2.76 6.75
CA ILE A 5 9.18 -2.55 5.43
C ILE A 5 10.00 -1.48 4.72
N GLN A 6 10.71 -1.88 3.67
CA GLN A 6 11.56 -1.00 2.87
C GLN A 6 10.90 -0.75 1.51
N TYR A 7 10.81 0.52 1.11
CA TYR A 7 10.35 0.89 -0.22
C TYR A 7 11.48 0.72 -1.24
N GLU A 8 11.25 -0.05 -2.31
CA GLU A 8 12.23 -0.33 -3.35
C GLU A 8 12.03 0.52 -4.62
N GLY A 9 10.86 1.14 -4.79
CA GLY A 9 10.59 2.03 -5.91
C GLY A 9 9.20 1.86 -6.52
N CYS A 10 8.96 2.55 -7.64
CA CYS A 10 7.72 2.52 -8.39
C CYS A 10 7.98 2.18 -9.85
N VAL A 11 7.20 1.25 -10.38
CA VAL A 11 7.11 0.96 -11.82
C VAL A 11 5.81 1.54 -12.34
N VAL A 12 5.90 2.38 -13.38
CA VAL A 12 4.71 2.88 -14.08
C VAL A 12 4.38 1.88 -15.19
N ALA A 13 3.25 1.22 -15.07
CA ALA A 13 2.73 0.27 -16.05
C ALA A 13 1.53 0.89 -16.79
N LEU A 14 1.11 0.25 -17.87
CA LEU A 14 -0.05 0.73 -18.63
C LEU A 14 -1.29 0.72 -17.73
N GLY A 15 -1.88 1.89 -17.49
CA GLY A 15 -3.07 2.06 -16.64
C GLY A 15 -2.86 1.85 -15.14
N SER A 16 -1.61 1.69 -14.65
CA SER A 16 -1.38 1.56 -13.21
C SER A 16 0.02 1.97 -12.77
N ARG A 17 0.16 2.22 -11.47
CA ARG A 17 1.45 2.37 -10.80
C ARG A 17 1.63 1.21 -9.82
N VAL A 18 2.77 0.56 -9.88
CA VAL A 18 3.12 -0.58 -9.02
C VAL A 18 4.24 -0.15 -8.08
N TYR A 19 3.98 -0.18 -6.79
CA TYR A 19 4.91 0.19 -5.73
C TYR A 19 5.51 -1.08 -5.12
N ASN A 20 6.83 -1.18 -5.09
CA ASN A 20 7.56 -2.36 -4.64
C ASN A 20 8.09 -2.15 -3.22
N PHE A 21 7.98 -3.19 -2.39
CA PHE A 21 8.46 -3.18 -1.03
C PHE A 21 9.20 -4.48 -0.71
N LEU A 22 10.32 -4.37 -0.02
CA LEU A 22 10.99 -5.48 0.63
C LEU A 22 10.55 -5.53 2.09
N VAL A 23 9.99 -6.64 2.51
CA VAL A 23 9.61 -6.88 3.90
C VAL A 23 10.58 -7.88 4.50
N VAL A 24 11.23 -7.52 5.60
CA VAL A 24 12.16 -8.40 6.33
C VAL A 24 11.58 -8.67 7.71
N ASP A 25 11.39 -9.94 8.04
CA ASP A 25 10.87 -10.34 9.35
C ASP A 25 11.96 -10.37 10.44
N ALA A 26 11.56 -10.71 11.66
CA ALA A 26 12.47 -10.77 12.80
C ALA A 26 13.53 -11.88 12.70
N LEU A 27 13.34 -12.86 11.82
CA LEU A 27 14.27 -13.95 11.53
C LEU A 27 15.22 -13.59 10.37
N GLY A 28 15.07 -12.38 9.79
CA GLY A 28 15.83 -11.94 8.63
C GLY A 28 15.32 -12.52 7.31
N VAL A 29 14.16 -13.18 7.30
CA VAL A 29 13.56 -13.69 6.08
C VAL A 29 12.92 -12.53 5.33
N SER A 30 13.42 -12.31 4.12
CA SER A 30 12.94 -11.25 3.24
C SER A 30 11.89 -11.76 2.26
N ARG A 31 10.85 -10.95 2.02
CA ARG A 31 9.79 -11.22 1.06
C ARG A 31 9.41 -9.94 0.32
N GLN A 32 9.19 -10.05 -0.99
CA GLN A 32 8.80 -8.90 -1.81
C GLN A 32 7.29 -8.73 -1.84
N PHE A 33 6.87 -7.49 -1.79
CA PHE A 33 5.49 -7.04 -1.88
C PHE A 33 5.37 -6.06 -3.03
N THR A 34 4.28 -6.18 -3.78
CA THR A 34 3.91 -5.24 -4.83
C THR A 34 2.52 -4.72 -4.54
N VAL A 35 2.32 -3.42 -4.69
CA VAL A 35 1.02 -2.78 -4.52
C VAL A 35 0.66 -2.08 -5.80
N LYS A 36 -0.43 -2.52 -6.43
CA LYS A 36 -0.95 -1.91 -7.65
C LYS A 36 -2.01 -0.86 -7.31
N VAL A 37 -1.84 0.33 -7.88
CA VAL A 37 -2.82 1.42 -7.86
C VAL A 37 -3.20 1.75 -9.28
N SER A 38 -4.50 1.79 -9.59
CA SER A 38 -4.96 2.20 -10.93
C SER A 38 -4.57 3.65 -11.19
N THR A 39 -4.15 3.96 -12.42
CA THR A 39 -3.89 5.37 -12.80
C THR A 39 -5.17 6.20 -12.70
N GLU A 40 -6.32 5.59 -12.99
CA GLU A 40 -7.62 6.24 -12.90
C GLU A 40 -7.92 6.73 -11.49
N SER A 41 -7.50 5.99 -10.46
CA SER A 41 -7.68 6.37 -9.05
C SER A 41 -7.06 7.73 -8.72
N PHE A 42 -5.97 8.12 -9.39
CA PHE A 42 -5.35 9.44 -9.19
C PHE A 42 -6.08 10.57 -9.93
N SER A 43 -6.89 10.22 -10.94
CA SER A 43 -7.69 11.19 -11.71
C SER A 43 -9.13 11.32 -11.22
N SER A 44 -9.73 10.23 -10.72
CA SER A 44 -11.14 10.16 -10.33
C SER A 44 -11.35 10.47 -8.85
N SER A 45 -10.31 10.36 -8.03
CA SER A 45 -10.37 10.68 -6.59
C SER A 45 -9.51 11.91 -6.27
N SER A 46 -9.53 12.34 -5.00
CA SER A 46 -8.62 13.39 -4.51
C SER A 46 -7.22 12.87 -4.17
N LEU A 47 -6.91 11.60 -4.47
CA LEU A 47 -5.62 10.98 -4.23
C LEU A 47 -4.55 11.56 -5.15
N LYS A 48 -3.48 12.11 -4.58
CA LYS A 48 -2.37 12.67 -5.36
C LYS A 48 -1.38 11.58 -5.72
N PHE A 49 -0.60 11.77 -6.79
CA PHE A 49 0.50 10.86 -7.11
C PHE A 49 1.52 10.72 -5.97
N GLN A 50 1.70 11.79 -5.19
CA GLN A 50 2.58 11.80 -4.01
C GLN A 50 2.04 10.91 -2.87
N ASP A 51 0.74 10.65 -2.84
CA ASP A 51 0.11 9.75 -1.87
C ASP A 51 0.32 8.28 -2.24
N GLY A 52 0.83 7.98 -3.44
CA GLY A 52 1.02 6.61 -3.93
C GLY A 52 1.93 5.73 -3.06
N PRO A 53 3.17 6.16 -2.73
CA PRO A 53 4.02 5.43 -1.80
C PRO A 53 3.41 5.27 -0.40
N PRO A 54 2.91 6.31 0.30
CA PRO A 54 2.39 6.15 1.66
C PRO A 54 1.12 5.30 1.74
N ILE A 55 0.14 5.46 0.83
CA ILE A 55 -1.05 4.59 0.84
C ILE A 55 -0.68 3.12 0.59
N SER A 56 0.31 2.88 -0.28
CA SER A 56 0.80 1.53 -0.56
C SER A 56 1.53 0.92 0.63
N PHE A 57 2.31 1.73 1.36
CA PHE A 57 2.96 1.31 2.59
C PHE A 57 1.93 0.89 3.66
N GLU A 58 0.89 1.71 3.87
CA GLU A 58 -0.20 1.37 4.80
C GLU A 58 -0.90 0.07 4.40
N ARG A 59 -1.11 -0.15 3.10
CA ARG A 59 -1.72 -1.38 2.60
C ARG A 59 -0.88 -2.63 2.85
N VAL A 60 0.44 -2.53 2.70
CA VAL A 60 1.39 -3.61 3.04
C VAL A 60 1.37 -3.87 4.54
N LYS A 61 1.42 -2.81 5.35
CA LYS A 61 1.34 -2.91 6.81
C LYS A 61 0.05 -3.59 7.27
N HIS A 62 -1.09 -3.18 6.73
CA HIS A 62 -2.38 -3.80 7.06
C HIS A 62 -2.43 -5.29 6.66
N ALA A 63 -1.85 -5.65 5.51
CA ALA A 63 -1.76 -7.05 5.09
C ALA A 63 -0.88 -7.88 6.03
N LEU A 64 0.23 -7.31 6.52
CA LEU A 64 1.11 -7.91 7.51
C LEU A 64 0.44 -8.03 8.89
N ASP A 65 -0.30 -7.01 9.31
CA ASP A 65 -1.00 -7.01 10.61
C ASP A 65 -2.15 -8.03 10.62
N ALA A 66 -2.77 -8.29 9.47
CA ALA A 66 -3.82 -9.32 9.30
C ALA A 66 -3.27 -10.73 9.05
N GLU A 67 -1.96 -10.88 8.89
CA GLU A 67 -1.32 -12.17 8.62
C GLU A 67 -1.42 -13.10 9.82
N THR A 68 -1.74 -14.37 9.54
CA THR A 68 -1.69 -15.44 10.54
C THR A 68 -0.94 -16.63 9.97
N GLN A 69 -0.51 -17.56 10.84
CA GLN A 69 0.17 -18.78 10.39
C GLN A 69 -0.64 -19.60 9.38
N ALA A 70 -1.98 -19.51 9.42
CA ALA A 70 -2.87 -20.20 8.49
C ALA A 70 -3.16 -19.39 7.21
N MET A 71 -2.96 -18.06 7.25
CA MET A 71 -3.27 -17.16 6.15
C MET A 71 -2.10 -16.17 5.97
N PRO A 72 -1.06 -16.57 5.23
CA PRO A 72 0.06 -15.68 4.92
C PRO A 72 -0.42 -14.51 4.06
N ALA A 73 0.18 -13.34 4.25
CA ALA A 73 -0.20 -12.16 3.47
C ALA A 73 0.20 -12.33 2.01
N THR A 74 -0.72 -12.02 1.10
CA THR A 74 -0.45 -12.06 -0.34
C THR A 74 0.56 -10.98 -0.73
N ALA A 75 1.63 -11.39 -1.44
CA ALA A 75 2.67 -10.49 -1.94
C ALA A 75 2.18 -9.49 -3.00
N HIS A 76 1.06 -9.76 -3.66
CA HIS A 76 0.46 -8.90 -4.67
C HIS A 76 -0.81 -8.27 -4.11
N LEU A 77 -0.75 -6.98 -3.80
CA LEU A 77 -1.84 -6.21 -3.22
C LEU A 77 -2.39 -5.22 -4.24
N HIS A 78 -3.65 -4.84 -4.04
CA HIS A 78 -4.33 -3.83 -4.84
C HIS A 78 -4.93 -2.76 -3.94
N ILE A 79 -4.86 -1.51 -4.38
CA ILE A 79 -5.57 -0.38 -3.78
C ILE A 79 -6.89 -0.21 -4.52
N GLY A 80 -7.99 -0.49 -3.84
CA GLY A 80 -9.34 -0.20 -4.31
C GLY A 80 -9.86 1.15 -3.83
N GLU A 81 -11.07 1.51 -4.27
CA GLU A 81 -11.73 2.75 -3.87
C GLU A 81 -11.90 2.85 -2.34
N GLY A 82 -12.23 1.75 -1.66
CA GLY A 82 -12.37 1.72 -0.21
C GLY A 82 -11.09 2.11 0.53
N ASP A 83 -9.95 1.57 0.11
CA ASP A 83 -8.63 1.90 0.67
C ASP A 83 -8.31 3.39 0.50
N ILE A 84 -8.68 3.97 -0.67
CA ILE A 84 -8.47 5.38 -0.98
C ILE A 84 -9.31 6.27 -0.08
N GLN A 85 -10.61 5.97 0.06
CA GLN A 85 -11.50 6.77 0.90
C GLN A 85 -11.08 6.74 2.37
N GLU A 86 -10.65 5.58 2.87
CA GLU A 86 -10.13 5.42 4.22
C GLU A 86 -8.85 6.24 4.43
N TYR A 87 -7.89 6.13 3.50
CA TYR A 87 -6.64 6.90 3.52
C TYR A 87 -6.92 8.41 3.50
N LEU A 88 -7.76 8.87 2.57
CA LEU A 88 -8.10 10.29 2.46
C LEU A 88 -8.82 10.80 3.71
N GLY A 89 -9.70 10.00 4.32
CA GLY A 89 -10.38 10.35 5.56
C GLY A 89 -9.43 10.53 6.74
N ARG A 90 -8.33 9.77 6.80
CA ARG A 90 -7.31 9.85 7.84
C ARG A 90 -6.32 10.99 7.63
N HIS A 91 -5.87 11.19 6.40
CA HIS A 91 -4.77 12.13 6.07
C HIS A 91 -5.25 13.51 5.64
N TYR A 92 -6.47 13.60 5.13
CA TYR A 92 -7.10 14.85 4.70
C TYR A 92 -8.49 14.98 5.36
N PRO A 93 -8.57 15.01 6.70
CA PRO A 93 -9.83 15.13 7.39
C PRO A 93 -10.52 16.43 6.94
N ARG A 94 -11.74 16.31 6.43
CA ARG A 94 -12.56 17.48 6.13
C ARG A 94 -12.69 18.28 7.43
N LYS A 95 -12.22 19.53 7.43
CA LYS A 95 -12.50 20.46 8.53
C LYS A 95 -14.01 20.47 8.72
N ARG A 96 -14.49 20.11 9.91
CA ARG A 96 -15.88 20.32 10.29
C ARG A 96 -16.12 21.83 10.16
N ALA A 97 -17.05 22.21 9.29
CA ALA A 97 -17.55 23.57 9.18
C ALA A 97 -18.33 23.93 10.45
#